data_AF-A0A7C5CXL8-F1
#
_entry.id   AF-A0A7C5CXL8-F1
#
_cell.length_a   1.000
_cell.length_b   1.000
_cell.length_c   1.000
_cell.angle_alpha   90.00
_cell.angle_beta   90.00
_cell.angle_gamma   90.00
#
_symmetry.space_group_name_H-M   'P 1'
#
loop_
_entity.id
_entity.type
_entity.pdbx_description
1 polymer ?
#
loop_
_entity_poly.entity_id
_entity_poly.type
_entity_poly.pdbx_seq_one_letter_code
_entity_poly.pdbx_strand_id
1 'polypeptide(L)'
;MRSFVILLLGLVLLAAGALSASANPIPGELIDENGGGASPSPAEGPSTMGNLSVYLSEETIRATLGLSSADVEAGYLFRNTAGEDVSVGIILPFWDDFSEVEIEAGGNEIHYSRTTFMYTSQEHNSGDVEFLEGVSFTIVVPGMSRVAVNVSYTGKVNVYDTDLNNEILYWFSYLVGSAVYWNHSIDHAYFEYRLPGKYYSRMGDIGSDWEVEKKGSMMVFTIEHRNWTPTKDLITLGWERDRPFLDRMFFNFTLGQILLAALALIIVVLLAVLSIRFVRKKRKRSDKVK
;
A
#
# COMPACT_ATOMS: atom_id res chain seq x y z
N MET A 1 -21.11 -39.29 -4.91
CA MET A 1 -21.89 -38.03 -4.92
C MET A 1 -21.83 -37.34 -3.55
N ARG A 2 -20.63 -36.95 -3.09
CA ARG A 2 -20.39 -36.23 -1.82
C ARG A 2 -19.18 -35.28 -1.91
N SER A 3 -18.81 -34.84 -3.12
CA SER A 3 -17.59 -34.04 -3.37
C SER A 3 -17.88 -32.76 -4.14
N PHE A 4 -19.15 -32.36 -4.25
CA PHE A 4 -19.59 -31.20 -5.05
C PHE A 4 -20.16 -30.06 -4.20
N VAL A 5 -20.09 -30.18 -2.86
CA VAL A 5 -20.75 -29.25 -1.90
C VAL A 5 -19.75 -28.44 -1.07
N ILE A 6 -18.43 -28.66 -1.22
CA ILE A 6 -17.40 -27.94 -0.45
C ILE A 6 -16.68 -26.87 -1.30
N LEU A 7 -16.83 -26.88 -2.63
CA LEU A 7 -16.09 -25.97 -3.51
C LEU A 7 -16.85 -24.68 -3.88
N LEU A 8 -18.11 -24.54 -3.46
CA LEU A 8 -18.91 -23.33 -3.67
C LEU A 8 -19.25 -22.60 -2.35
N LEU A 9 -18.70 -23.07 -1.23
CA LEU A 9 -18.90 -22.56 0.13
C LEU A 9 -17.62 -21.90 0.68
N GLY A 10 -16.82 -21.33 -0.22
CA GLY A 10 -15.83 -20.28 0.07
C GLY A 10 -16.29 -18.92 -0.44
N LEU A 11 -17.61 -18.72 -0.55
CA LEU A 11 -18.25 -17.45 -0.88
C LEU A 11 -18.33 -16.61 0.41
N VAL A 12 -17.16 -16.37 1.02
CA VAL A 12 -16.91 -15.48 2.17
C VAL A 12 -15.46 -15.00 2.05
N LEU A 13 -15.21 -14.13 1.06
CA LEU A 13 -14.14 -13.12 1.08
C LEU A 13 -14.54 -11.98 0.11
N LEU A 14 -15.83 -11.67 0.11
CA LEU A 14 -16.37 -10.38 -0.29
C LEU A 14 -16.36 -9.54 0.98
N ALA A 15 -15.27 -8.79 1.19
CA ALA A 15 -15.15 -7.57 1.99
C ALA A 15 -13.69 -7.37 2.42
N ALA A 16 -13.25 -6.12 2.44
CA ALA A 16 -12.02 -5.62 3.06
C ALA A 16 -10.71 -5.91 2.31
N GLY A 17 -10.63 -5.46 1.05
CA GLY A 17 -9.35 -5.13 0.42
C GLY A 17 -9.09 -3.63 0.56
N ALA A 18 -8.70 -3.19 1.75
CA ALA A 18 -8.37 -1.80 2.04
C ALA A 18 -7.14 -1.75 2.96
N LEU A 19 -6.17 -0.84 2.82
CA LEU A 19 -5.40 -0.45 1.63
C LEU A 19 -4.02 0.18 2.01
N SER A 20 -3.28 -0.31 3.05
CA SER A 20 -2.13 0.29 3.82
C SER A 20 -1.15 1.38 3.28
N ALA A 21 -1.20 2.66 3.76
CA ALA A 21 -0.08 3.52 4.21
C ALA A 21 -0.38 4.69 5.21
N SER A 22 0.67 5.49 5.48
CA SER A 22 0.86 6.43 6.60
C SER A 22 -0.13 7.58 6.70
N ALA A 23 -0.10 8.20 7.88
CA ALA A 23 -0.95 9.30 8.30
C ALA A 23 -0.25 10.65 8.25
N ASN A 24 -0.89 11.72 7.75
CA ASN A 24 -0.52 13.08 8.16
C ASN A 24 -1.35 13.51 9.38
N PRO A 25 -0.74 14.15 10.40
CA PRO A 25 -1.44 14.56 11.60
C PRO A 25 -2.54 15.58 11.27
N ILE A 26 -3.64 15.51 12.00
CA ILE A 26 -4.70 16.53 12.02
C ILE A 26 -4.87 17.08 13.43
N PRO A 27 -5.21 18.37 13.57
CA PRO A 27 -5.58 18.92 14.87
C PRO A 27 -6.86 18.24 15.37
N GLY A 28 -6.82 17.70 16.58
CA GLY A 28 -7.99 17.20 17.29
C GLY A 28 -8.74 18.33 17.97
N GLU A 29 -10.07 18.30 17.94
CA GLU A 29 -10.88 19.18 18.79
C GLU A 29 -10.66 18.81 20.28
N LEU A 30 -10.35 19.82 21.10
CA LEU A 30 -10.39 19.67 22.55
C LEU A 30 -11.87 19.54 22.96
N ILE A 31 -12.35 18.31 23.12
CA ILE A 31 -13.67 18.06 23.69
C ILE A 31 -13.57 18.40 25.19
N ASP A 32 -14.16 19.53 25.60
CA ASP A 32 -14.39 19.85 27.00
C ASP A 32 -15.27 18.75 27.61
N GLU A 33 -14.84 18.14 28.72
CA GLU A 33 -15.43 16.93 29.32
C GLU A 33 -16.87 17.12 29.85
N ASN A 34 -17.48 18.28 29.63
CA ASN A 34 -18.88 18.55 29.96
C ASN A 34 -19.82 18.30 28.76
N GLY A 35 -19.95 17.02 28.41
CA GLY A 35 -21.21 16.40 27.99
C GLY A 35 -21.96 17.00 26.79
N GLY A 36 -21.81 16.36 25.63
CA GLY A 36 -22.75 16.51 24.54
C GLY A 36 -22.26 15.81 23.28
N GLY A 37 -22.70 14.56 23.09
CA GLY A 37 -22.42 13.82 21.87
C GLY A 37 -22.91 14.57 20.63
N ALA A 38 -21.95 15.01 19.82
CA ALA A 38 -22.11 15.21 18.39
C ALA A 38 -20.72 15.07 17.78
N SER A 39 -20.49 13.95 17.09
CA SER A 39 -19.45 13.86 16.08
C SER A 39 -19.64 15.04 15.13
N PRO A 40 -18.62 15.87 14.83
CA PRO A 40 -18.81 16.97 13.90
C PRO A 40 -19.15 16.38 12.51
N SER A 41 -20.37 16.62 12.05
CA SER A 41 -20.75 16.41 10.66
C SER A 41 -19.91 17.35 9.78
N PRO A 42 -19.32 16.87 8.68
CA PRO A 42 -18.66 17.73 7.72
C PRO A 42 -19.75 18.41 6.89
N ALA A 43 -20.20 19.58 7.32
CA ALA A 43 -21.06 20.44 6.53
C ALA A 43 -20.45 21.85 6.48
N GLU A 44 -20.14 22.26 5.24
CA GLU A 44 -19.84 23.62 4.78
C GLU A 44 -18.37 24.08 4.84
N GLY A 45 -17.61 23.71 3.80
CA GLY A 45 -16.36 24.36 3.39
C GLY A 45 -15.20 24.24 4.38
N PRO A 46 -14.01 24.80 4.08
CA PRO A 46 -13.01 25.08 5.10
C PRO A 46 -13.60 26.18 5.99
N SER A 47 -14.50 25.81 6.90
CA SER A 47 -14.92 26.64 8.01
C SER A 47 -13.68 26.81 8.86
N THR A 48 -12.98 27.91 8.59
CA THR A 48 -11.84 28.47 9.33
C THR A 48 -11.81 27.94 10.76
N MET A 49 -11.08 26.85 11.00
CA MET A 49 -10.44 26.65 12.29
C MET A 49 -9.68 27.95 12.50
N GLY A 50 -10.12 28.72 13.49
CA GLY A 50 -9.56 30.04 13.79
C GLY A 50 -8.04 29.92 13.86
N ASN A 51 -7.34 30.93 13.34
CA ASN A 51 -5.88 30.97 13.17
C ASN A 51 -5.16 30.18 14.27
N LEU A 52 -4.84 28.91 13.99
CA LEU A 52 -4.26 28.04 15.00
C LEU A 52 -2.88 28.60 15.32
N SER A 53 -2.63 28.90 16.58
CA SER A 53 -1.30 29.40 16.97
C SER A 53 -0.22 28.33 16.76
N VAL A 54 -0.63 27.06 16.69
CA VAL A 54 0.23 25.91 16.35
C VAL A 54 -0.10 25.39 14.96
N TYR A 55 0.91 25.19 14.12
CA TYR A 55 0.74 24.60 12.79
C TYR A 55 1.85 23.58 12.46
N LEU A 56 1.59 22.69 11.51
CA LEU A 56 2.57 21.76 10.95
C LEU A 56 3.50 22.51 9.97
N SER A 57 4.76 22.70 10.34
CA SER A 57 5.74 23.43 9.53
C SER A 57 6.58 22.51 8.64
N GLU A 58 6.98 21.35 9.14
CA GLU A 58 7.77 20.39 8.36
C GLU A 58 7.20 18.98 8.45
N GLU A 59 7.30 18.26 7.35
CA GLU A 59 6.86 16.88 7.22
C GLU A 59 7.94 16.06 6.50
N THR A 60 8.32 14.93 7.06
CA THR A 60 9.31 14.02 6.47
C THR A 60 8.80 12.61 6.58
N ILE A 61 8.58 11.95 5.45
CA ILE A 61 8.14 10.56 5.40
C ILE A 61 9.20 9.72 4.73
N ARG A 62 9.59 8.63 5.38
CA ARG A 62 10.49 7.62 4.84
C ARG A 62 9.85 6.26 4.99
N ALA A 63 9.64 5.56 3.89
CA ALA A 63 9.05 4.23 3.89
C ALA A 63 9.97 3.23 3.19
N THR A 64 10.19 2.09 3.82
CA THR A 64 10.85 0.93 3.19
C THR A 64 9.81 -0.13 2.88
N LEU A 65 9.62 -0.40 1.59
CA LEU A 65 8.50 -1.18 1.07
C LEU A 65 8.90 -2.65 0.86
N GLY A 66 8.23 -3.54 1.59
CA GLY A 66 8.35 -4.99 1.47
C GLY A 66 7.27 -5.59 0.56
N LEU A 67 7.02 -6.90 0.72
CA LEU A 67 5.95 -7.59 -0.03
C LEU A 67 4.61 -7.61 0.70
N SER A 68 4.66 -7.63 2.02
CA SER A 68 3.50 -7.76 2.91
C SER A 68 3.40 -6.60 3.89
N SER A 69 4.48 -5.87 4.09
CA SER A 69 4.59 -4.79 5.05
C SER A 69 5.48 -3.67 4.52
N ALA A 70 5.34 -2.50 5.11
CA ALA A 70 6.16 -1.34 4.90
C ALA A 70 6.57 -0.81 6.27
N ASP A 71 7.87 -0.61 6.46
CA ASP A 71 8.42 0.01 7.66
C ASP A 71 8.50 1.51 7.42
N VAL A 72 7.87 2.30 8.29
CA VAL A 72 7.65 3.72 8.05
C VAL A 72 8.18 4.53 9.20
N GLU A 73 8.96 5.55 8.85
CA GLU A 73 9.46 6.58 9.74
C GLU A 73 8.91 7.92 9.26
N ALA A 74 8.13 8.56 10.11
CA ALA A 74 7.54 9.85 9.85
C ALA A 74 8.01 10.87 10.90
N GLY A 75 8.37 12.06 10.44
CA GLY A 75 8.79 13.18 11.26
C GLY A 75 7.92 14.40 10.98
N TYR A 76 7.39 15.00 12.03
CA TYR A 76 6.55 16.18 11.98
C TYR A 76 7.14 17.27 12.86
N LEU A 77 7.23 18.48 12.34
CA LEU A 77 7.65 19.64 13.12
C LEU A 77 6.46 20.58 13.29
N PHE A 78 6.04 20.76 14.54
CA PHE A 78 4.99 21.70 14.88
C PHE A 78 5.60 22.99 15.40
N ARG A 79 5.08 24.13 14.93
CA ARG A 79 5.55 25.45 15.35
C ARG A 79 4.44 26.21 16.05
N ASN A 80 4.75 26.79 17.20
CA ASN A 80 3.87 27.68 17.95
C ASN A 80 4.28 29.15 17.71
N THR A 81 3.31 29.95 17.32
CA THR A 81 3.42 31.39 17.07
C THR A 81 2.84 32.24 18.20
N ALA A 82 2.16 31.63 19.18
CA ALA A 82 1.73 32.29 20.39
C ALA A 82 2.91 32.53 21.34
N GLY A 83 2.77 33.54 22.20
CA GLY A 83 3.73 33.83 23.28
C GLY A 83 3.68 32.87 24.46
N GLU A 84 2.68 31.97 24.49
CA GLU A 84 2.43 31.02 25.57
C GLU A 84 2.46 29.58 25.06
N ASP A 85 2.63 28.63 25.98
CA ASP A 85 2.63 27.21 25.68
C ASP A 85 1.22 26.76 25.28
N VAL A 86 1.11 25.99 24.19
CA VAL A 86 -0.17 25.51 23.67
C VAL A 86 -0.18 23.98 23.70
N SER A 87 -1.23 23.41 24.29
CA SER A 87 -1.51 21.98 24.25
C SER A 87 -2.37 21.67 23.02
N VAL A 88 -1.94 20.69 22.22
CA VAL A 88 -2.60 20.32 20.97
C VAL A 88 -2.90 18.83 20.98
N GLY A 89 -4.17 18.48 20.82
CA GLY A 89 -4.57 17.12 20.47
C GLY A 89 -4.21 16.84 19.03
N ILE A 90 -3.56 15.71 18.77
CA ILE A 90 -3.19 15.26 17.43
C ILE A 90 -3.88 13.94 17.18
N ILE A 91 -4.49 13.82 16.01
CA ILE A 91 -4.96 12.54 15.46
C ILE A 91 -4.05 12.21 14.28
N LEU A 92 -3.48 11.01 14.28
CA LEU A 92 -2.76 10.43 13.15
C LEU A 92 -3.67 9.41 12.44
N PRO A 93 -4.30 9.81 11.33
CA PRO A 93 -5.19 8.98 10.52
C PRO A 93 -4.45 7.95 9.65
N PHE A 94 -4.58 6.66 9.90
CA PHE A 94 -4.07 5.64 8.96
C PHE A 94 -5.17 5.31 7.96
N TRP A 95 -4.84 5.25 6.67
CA TRP A 95 -5.83 4.90 5.65
C TRP A 95 -6.35 3.45 5.85
N ASP A 96 -5.68 2.66 6.71
CA ASP A 96 -5.52 1.23 6.53
C ASP A 96 -4.57 0.59 7.58
N ASP A 97 -4.49 -0.75 7.60
CA ASP A 97 -4.00 -1.51 8.76
C ASP A 97 -2.56 -1.17 9.17
N PHE A 98 -2.39 -0.93 10.47
CA PHE A 98 -1.11 -0.59 11.08
C PHE A 98 -0.83 -1.40 12.36
N SER A 99 0.44 -1.64 12.63
CA SER A 99 0.96 -2.27 13.84
C SER A 99 2.23 -1.61 14.32
N GLU A 100 2.66 -1.96 15.55
CA GLU A 100 3.99 -1.56 16.08
C GLU A 100 4.23 -0.04 16.07
N VAL A 101 3.21 0.73 16.47
CA VAL A 101 3.29 2.20 16.51
C VAL A 101 4.10 2.64 17.72
N GLU A 102 5.11 3.47 17.46
CA GLU A 102 5.89 4.19 18.46
C GLU A 102 5.82 5.69 18.14
N ILE A 103 5.61 6.51 19.16
CA ILE A 103 5.51 7.97 19.02
C ILE A 103 6.41 8.62 20.04
N GLU A 104 7.28 9.51 19.58
CA GLU A 104 8.13 10.34 20.41
C GLU A 104 7.88 11.82 20.11
N ALA A 105 7.86 12.68 21.13
CA ALA A 105 7.96 14.13 20.91
C ALA A 105 9.01 14.76 21.82
N GLY A 106 9.84 15.63 21.23
CA GLY A 106 10.93 16.27 21.97
C GLY A 106 11.89 15.28 22.64
N GLY A 107 12.01 14.07 22.11
CA GLY A 107 12.85 12.99 22.64
C GLY A 107 12.24 12.17 23.79
N ASN A 108 10.94 12.30 24.05
CA ASN A 108 10.23 11.47 25.03
C ASN A 108 9.14 10.65 24.35
N GLU A 109 8.97 9.41 24.75
CA GLU A 109 7.86 8.56 24.33
C GLU A 109 6.53 9.17 24.78
N ILE A 110 5.55 9.15 23.87
CA ILE A 110 4.20 9.67 24.10
C ILE A 110 3.22 8.51 24.24
N HIS A 111 2.38 8.60 25.26
CA HIS A 111 1.21 7.74 25.36
C HIS A 111 0.15 8.15 24.34
N TYR A 112 -0.36 7.18 23.58
CA TYR A 112 -1.40 7.37 22.59
C TYR A 112 -2.57 6.41 22.82
N SER A 113 -3.73 6.76 22.28
CA SER A 113 -4.92 5.91 22.24
C SER A 113 -5.26 5.55 20.81
N ARG A 114 -5.64 4.30 20.54
CA ARG A 114 -6.24 3.94 19.24
C ARG A 114 -7.62 4.57 19.15
N THR A 115 -7.97 5.11 17.99
CA THR A 115 -9.25 5.77 17.74
C THR A 115 -9.76 5.48 16.33
N THR A 116 -11.03 5.76 16.09
CA THR A 116 -11.65 5.72 14.76
C THR A 116 -12.31 7.07 14.53
N PHE A 117 -12.13 7.65 13.35
CA PHE A 117 -12.71 8.95 13.01
C PHE A 117 -13.27 8.92 11.58
N MET A 118 -14.16 9.86 11.30
CA MET A 118 -14.77 10.03 9.99
C MET A 118 -13.87 10.90 9.11
N TYR A 119 -13.61 10.44 7.89
CA TYR A 119 -12.90 11.17 6.85
C TYR A 119 -13.79 11.28 5.61
N THR A 120 -13.77 12.44 4.96
CA THR A 120 -14.50 12.65 3.71
C THR A 120 -13.48 13.02 2.65
N SER A 121 -13.23 12.10 1.71
CA SER A 121 -12.32 12.33 0.59
C SER A 121 -12.89 13.40 -0.35
N GLN A 122 -12.03 14.34 -0.78
CA GLN A 122 -12.36 15.30 -1.83
C GLN A 122 -12.29 14.68 -3.23
N GLU A 123 -11.42 13.69 -3.45
CA GLU A 123 -11.20 13.10 -4.78
C GLU A 123 -12.41 12.30 -5.31
N HIS A 124 -13.25 11.75 -4.43
CA HIS A 124 -14.34 10.89 -4.89
C HIS A 124 -15.61 11.62 -5.33
N ASN A 125 -15.77 12.93 -5.10
CA ASN A 125 -16.96 13.72 -5.46
C ASN A 125 -18.32 13.07 -5.07
N SER A 126 -18.30 12.01 -4.26
CA SER A 126 -19.46 11.18 -3.94
C SER A 126 -20.07 11.56 -2.60
N GLY A 127 -19.36 12.35 -1.79
CA GLY A 127 -19.76 12.65 -0.42
C GLY A 127 -19.72 11.41 0.49
N ASP A 128 -19.02 10.35 0.07
CA ASP A 128 -18.87 9.15 0.88
C ASP A 128 -18.02 9.47 2.11
N VAL A 129 -18.58 9.14 3.27
CA VAL A 129 -17.88 9.19 4.55
C VAL A 129 -17.18 7.86 4.75
N GLU A 130 -15.88 7.91 4.91
CA GLU A 130 -15.05 6.77 5.27
C GLU A 130 -14.71 6.82 6.75
N PHE A 131 -14.63 5.65 7.37
CA PHE A 131 -14.15 5.52 8.74
C PHE A 131 -12.73 5.03 8.70
N LEU A 132 -11.81 5.82 9.24
CA LEU A 132 -10.39 5.50 9.29
C LEU A 132 -9.99 5.20 10.73
N GLU A 133 -9.12 4.21 10.90
CA GLU A 133 -8.47 3.97 12.18
C GLU A 133 -7.27 4.91 12.35
N GLY A 134 -6.95 5.23 13.59
CA GLY A 134 -5.94 6.21 13.90
C GLY A 134 -5.36 6.01 15.29
N VAL A 135 -4.38 6.85 15.60
CA VAL A 135 -3.96 7.08 16.98
C VAL A 135 -4.18 8.54 17.35
N SER A 136 -4.60 8.78 18.58
CA SER A 136 -4.70 10.12 19.16
C SER A 136 -3.75 10.29 20.33
N PHE A 137 -3.14 11.45 20.42
CA PHE A 137 -2.24 11.83 21.51
C PHE A 137 -2.22 13.35 21.68
N THR A 138 -1.52 13.83 22.69
CA THR A 138 -1.41 15.26 22.97
C THR A 138 0.05 15.65 23.05
N ILE A 139 0.38 16.80 22.47
CA ILE A 139 1.68 17.45 22.62
C ILE A 139 1.51 18.82 23.25
N VAL A 140 2.56 19.30 23.91
CA VAL A 140 2.66 20.70 24.35
C VAL A 140 3.75 21.37 23.51
N VAL A 141 3.39 22.42 22.78
CA VAL A 141 4.34 23.20 21.98
C VAL A 141 4.65 24.50 22.70
N PRO A 142 5.90 24.69 23.18
CA PRO A 142 6.24 25.89 23.94
C PRO A 142 6.03 27.18 23.15
N GLY A 143 5.73 28.27 23.85
CA GLY A 143 5.52 29.59 23.25
C GLY A 143 6.69 30.02 22.36
N MET A 144 6.39 30.55 21.17
CA MET A 144 7.36 31.00 20.17
C MET A 144 8.43 29.94 19.81
N SER A 145 8.09 28.66 19.95
CA SER A 145 9.01 27.53 19.78
C SER A 145 8.48 26.49 18.79
N ARG A 146 9.15 25.35 18.73
CA ARG A 146 8.79 24.21 17.90
C ARG A 146 9.02 22.89 18.63
N VAL A 147 8.25 21.88 18.27
CA VAL A 147 8.37 20.51 18.79
C VAL A 147 8.39 19.55 17.62
N ALA A 148 9.40 18.67 17.62
CA ALA A 148 9.46 17.56 16.69
C ALA A 148 8.70 16.36 17.28
N VAL A 149 7.88 15.73 16.45
CA VAL A 149 7.18 14.47 16.72
C VAL A 149 7.68 13.45 15.71
N ASN A 150 8.24 12.35 16.19
CA ASN A 150 8.64 11.22 15.37
C ASN A 150 7.66 10.08 15.58
N VAL A 151 7.29 9.42 14.51
CA VAL A 151 6.37 8.29 14.50
C VAL A 151 7.01 7.19 13.68
N SER A 152 7.13 6.01 14.27
CA SER A 152 7.51 4.80 13.55
C SER A 152 6.40 3.78 13.66
N TYR A 153 6.12 3.08 12.57
CA TYR A 153 5.13 2.01 12.58
C TYR A 153 5.30 1.07 11.36
N THR A 154 4.67 -0.09 11.44
CA THR A 154 4.58 -1.03 10.32
C THR A 154 3.20 -0.94 9.69
N GLY A 155 3.16 -0.53 8.42
CA GLY A 155 1.96 -0.57 7.59
C GLY A 155 1.89 -1.85 6.77
N LYS A 156 0.69 -2.33 6.42
CA LYS A 156 0.49 -3.52 5.60
C LYS A 156 0.47 -3.22 4.08
N VAL A 157 1.27 -3.90 3.28
CA VAL A 157 1.22 -3.72 1.82
C VAL A 157 0.06 -4.50 1.23
N ASN A 158 -0.70 -3.85 0.33
CA ASN A 158 -1.86 -4.47 -0.31
C ASN A 158 -1.45 -5.13 -1.59
N VAL A 159 -2.03 -6.29 -1.81
CA VAL A 159 -1.68 -7.16 -2.91
C VAL A 159 -2.91 -7.36 -3.77
N TYR A 160 -2.86 -6.87 -5.00
CA TYR A 160 -3.86 -7.10 -6.01
C TYR A 160 -3.35 -8.15 -6.97
N ASP A 161 -3.99 -9.32 -6.96
CA ASP A 161 -3.82 -10.31 -8.01
C ASP A 161 -4.78 -9.94 -9.15
N THR A 162 -4.22 -9.55 -10.29
CA THR A 162 -5.05 -9.23 -11.45
C THR A 162 -5.23 -10.49 -12.28
N ASP A 163 -6.42 -11.10 -12.19
CA ASP A 163 -6.81 -12.34 -12.89
C ASP A 163 -6.57 -12.31 -14.41
N LEU A 164 -6.47 -11.11 -15.01
CA LEU A 164 -6.36 -10.93 -16.46
C LEU A 164 -4.93 -10.87 -17.00
N ASN A 165 -3.91 -10.55 -16.18
CA ASN A 165 -2.56 -10.25 -16.69
C ASN A 165 -1.41 -11.04 -16.05
N ASN A 166 -1.66 -11.96 -15.10
CA ASN A 166 -0.59 -12.65 -14.38
C ASN A 166 0.37 -11.66 -13.68
N GLU A 167 -0.14 -10.52 -13.21
CA GLU A 167 0.64 -9.47 -12.55
C GLU A 167 0.15 -9.34 -11.11
N ILE A 168 1.10 -9.36 -10.16
CA ILE A 168 0.83 -9.05 -8.75
C ILE A 168 1.24 -7.59 -8.55
N LEU A 169 0.24 -6.75 -8.31
CA LEU A 169 0.39 -5.33 -8.02
C LEU A 169 0.42 -5.12 -6.51
N TYR A 170 1.40 -4.37 -6.04
CA TYR A 170 1.61 -4.04 -4.63
C TYR A 170 1.47 -2.55 -4.42
N TRP A 171 0.57 -2.10 -3.54
CA TRP A 171 0.28 -0.67 -3.34
C TRP A 171 0.42 -0.24 -1.87
N PHE A 172 0.87 1.00 -1.70
CA PHE A 172 1.01 1.71 -0.42
C PHE A 172 0.53 3.17 -0.59
N SER A 173 -0.47 3.63 0.20
CA SER A 173 -1.17 4.93 0.05
C SER A 173 -1.07 5.88 1.25
N TYR A 174 -0.31 6.97 1.15
CA TYR A 174 -0.06 7.92 2.24
C TYR A 174 -1.06 9.07 2.25
N LEU A 175 -1.75 9.34 3.36
CA LEU A 175 -2.68 10.47 3.46
C LEU A 175 -1.91 11.78 3.58
N VAL A 176 -1.95 12.64 2.55
CA VAL A 176 -1.37 13.99 2.55
C VAL A 176 -2.41 15.09 2.69
N GLY A 177 -3.62 14.86 2.17
CA GLY A 177 -4.67 15.87 2.12
C GLY A 177 -5.11 16.36 3.49
N SER A 178 -4.83 15.60 4.54
CA SER A 178 -5.13 16.01 5.90
C SER A 178 -4.32 17.23 6.39
N ALA A 179 -3.26 17.64 5.67
CA ALA A 179 -2.57 18.88 6.02
C ALA A 179 -3.46 20.14 5.84
N VAL A 180 -4.52 20.07 5.03
CA VAL A 180 -5.45 21.20 4.87
C VAL A 180 -6.13 21.59 6.18
N TYR A 181 -6.24 20.67 7.15
CA TYR A 181 -6.83 20.93 8.46
C TYR A 181 -5.97 21.83 9.35
N TRP A 182 -4.68 22.02 9.04
CA TRP A 182 -3.83 22.99 9.73
C TRP A 182 -4.05 24.43 9.25
N ASN A 183 -4.82 24.63 8.18
CA ASN A 183 -5.11 25.94 7.59
C ASN A 183 -3.83 26.79 7.33
N HIS A 184 -2.72 26.10 7.06
CA HIS A 184 -1.41 26.68 6.78
C HIS A 184 -0.68 25.77 5.79
N SER A 185 0.10 26.36 4.89
CA SER A 185 0.97 25.59 3.99
C SER A 185 2.10 24.93 4.79
N ILE A 186 2.50 23.72 4.42
CA ILE A 186 3.68 23.10 5.01
C ILE A 186 4.92 23.80 4.43
N ASP A 187 5.76 24.36 5.29
CA ASP A 187 6.96 25.11 4.88
C ASP A 187 7.92 24.20 4.08
N HIS A 188 8.07 22.95 4.52
CA HIS A 188 8.87 21.92 3.85
C HIS A 188 8.27 20.52 4.01
N ALA A 189 8.07 19.81 2.90
CA ALA A 189 7.62 18.42 2.91
C ALA A 189 8.60 17.56 2.10
N TYR A 190 9.04 16.44 2.66
CA TYR A 190 9.96 15.50 2.02
C TYR A 190 9.41 14.08 2.11
N PHE A 191 9.33 13.40 0.97
CA PHE A 191 8.87 12.02 0.92
C PHE A 191 9.90 11.15 0.24
N GLU A 192 10.24 10.02 0.86
CA GLU A 192 11.18 9.04 0.35
C GLU A 192 10.60 7.64 0.47
N TYR A 193 10.48 6.95 -0.66
CA TYR A 193 10.02 5.57 -0.71
C TYR A 193 11.13 4.68 -1.26
N ARG A 194 11.47 3.64 -0.51
CA ARG A 194 12.51 2.67 -0.87
C ARG A 194 11.85 1.37 -1.26
N LEU A 195 12.11 0.94 -2.48
CA LEU A 195 11.59 -0.27 -3.06
C LEU A 195 12.74 -1.20 -3.45
N PRO A 196 12.67 -2.53 -3.28
CA PRO A 196 13.73 -3.39 -3.77
C PRO A 196 13.86 -3.31 -5.31
N GLY A 197 15.07 -3.22 -5.83
CA GLY A 197 15.34 -2.94 -7.25
C GLY A 197 15.05 -4.07 -8.23
N LYS A 198 14.41 -5.15 -7.76
CA LYS A 198 13.78 -6.19 -8.60
C LYS A 198 12.30 -5.91 -8.90
N TYR A 199 11.79 -4.80 -8.38
CA TYR A 199 10.44 -4.31 -8.62
C TYR A 199 10.54 -3.03 -9.45
N TYR A 200 9.58 -2.81 -10.34
CA TYR A 200 9.41 -1.51 -11.01
C TYR A 200 8.15 -0.86 -10.48
N SER A 201 8.18 0.47 -10.35
CA SER A 201 7.01 1.21 -9.91
C SER A 201 6.11 1.52 -11.10
N ARG A 202 4.81 1.26 -10.91
CA ARG A 202 3.73 1.81 -11.72
C ARG A 202 3.16 2.97 -10.91
N MET A 203 3.83 4.11 -10.94
CA MET A 203 3.37 5.29 -10.20
C MET A 203 2.03 5.74 -10.79
N GLY A 204 0.97 5.70 -9.98
CA GLY A 204 -0.31 6.29 -10.34
C GLY A 204 -0.20 7.81 -10.25
N ASP A 205 -0.54 8.50 -11.34
CA ASP A 205 -0.89 9.92 -11.48
C ASP A 205 -0.51 10.91 -10.37
N ILE A 206 0.73 10.94 -9.90
CA ILE A 206 1.28 12.00 -9.06
C ILE A 206 2.56 12.49 -9.69
N GLY A 207 2.41 13.37 -10.68
CA GLY A 207 3.45 14.30 -11.16
C GLY A 207 4.69 13.64 -11.77
N SER A 208 5.18 14.22 -12.86
CA SER A 208 6.46 13.86 -13.48
C SER A 208 7.71 14.13 -12.62
N ASP A 209 7.55 14.48 -11.34
CA ASP A 209 8.53 15.24 -10.56
C ASP A 209 9.26 14.40 -9.50
N TRP A 210 9.02 13.08 -9.49
CA TRP A 210 9.76 12.17 -8.63
C TRP A 210 11.20 12.02 -9.13
N GLU A 211 12.13 12.27 -8.23
CA GLU A 211 13.51 11.87 -8.42
C GLU A 211 13.65 10.39 -8.11
N VAL A 212 14.20 9.63 -9.06
CA VAL A 212 14.36 8.18 -8.93
C VAL A 212 15.84 7.82 -9.01
N GLU A 213 16.37 7.26 -7.93
CA GLU A 213 17.77 6.85 -7.82
C GLU A 213 17.89 5.37 -7.44
N LYS A 214 18.87 4.66 -8.00
CA LYS A 214 19.21 3.31 -7.57
C LYS A 214 20.30 3.35 -6.49
N LYS A 215 19.96 3.02 -5.25
CA LYS A 215 20.90 2.89 -4.12
C LYS A 215 21.09 1.43 -3.74
N GLY A 216 22.18 0.82 -4.22
CA GLY A 216 22.48 -0.59 -3.97
C GLY A 216 21.43 -1.52 -4.57
N SER A 217 20.77 -2.31 -3.72
CA SER A 217 19.68 -3.22 -4.11
C SER A 217 18.30 -2.57 -4.07
N MET A 218 18.20 -1.26 -3.82
CA MET A 218 16.93 -0.54 -3.71
C MET A 218 16.82 0.53 -4.81
N MET A 219 15.61 0.74 -5.31
CA MET A 219 15.17 1.94 -6.00
C MET A 219 14.60 2.89 -4.95
N VAL A 220 15.00 4.14 -5.00
CA VAL A 220 14.60 5.19 -4.07
C VAL A 220 13.87 6.26 -4.87
N PHE A 221 12.64 6.52 -4.48
CA PHE A 221 11.76 7.53 -5.07
C PHE A 221 11.65 8.67 -4.07
N THR A 222 12.04 9.87 -4.48
CA THR A 222 12.01 11.06 -3.62
C THR A 222 11.23 12.19 -4.27
N ILE A 223 10.48 12.93 -3.47
CA ILE A 223 9.89 14.20 -3.86
C ILE A 223 9.99 15.18 -2.69
N GLU A 224 10.33 16.42 -3.01
CA GLU A 224 10.46 17.51 -2.04
C GLU A 224 9.55 18.65 -2.48
N HIS A 225 8.80 19.20 -1.53
CA HIS A 225 7.99 20.39 -1.71
C HIS A 225 8.35 21.48 -0.70
N ARG A 226 8.17 22.73 -1.10
CA ARG A 226 8.36 23.92 -0.25
C ARG A 226 7.14 24.81 -0.33
N ASN A 227 6.70 25.35 0.81
CA ASN A 227 5.47 26.13 0.94
C ASN A 227 4.29 25.43 0.26
N TRP A 228 4.11 24.16 0.58
CA TRP A 228 3.20 23.26 -0.11
C TRP A 228 1.85 23.18 0.60
N THR A 229 0.78 23.29 -0.18
CA THR A 229 -0.57 22.99 0.31
C THR A 229 -1.05 21.78 -0.50
N PRO A 230 -1.18 20.59 0.11
CA PRO A 230 -1.62 19.41 -0.62
C PRO A 230 -3.04 19.64 -1.15
N THR A 231 -3.22 19.34 -2.44
CA THR A 231 -4.51 19.40 -3.13
C THR A 231 -5.10 18.02 -3.40
N LYS A 232 -4.38 16.96 -3.02
CA LYS A 232 -4.77 15.56 -3.17
C LYS A 232 -4.91 14.95 -1.79
N ASP A 233 -5.74 13.92 -1.71
CA ASP A 233 -5.96 13.21 -0.46
C ASP A 233 -4.80 12.24 -0.17
N LEU A 234 -4.30 11.54 -1.20
CA LEU A 234 -3.34 10.44 -1.05
C LEU A 234 -2.10 10.57 -1.95
N ILE A 235 -0.97 10.06 -1.46
CA ILE A 235 0.20 9.67 -2.26
C ILE A 235 0.25 8.15 -2.35
N THR A 236 -0.07 7.58 -3.52
CA THR A 236 -0.06 6.12 -3.72
C THR A 236 1.13 5.67 -4.56
N LEU A 237 1.98 4.80 -3.99
CA LEU A 237 3.02 4.11 -4.72
C LEU A 237 2.58 2.69 -5.07
N GLY A 238 2.44 2.41 -6.36
CA GLY A 238 2.25 1.07 -6.88
C GLY A 238 3.55 0.48 -7.44
N TRP A 239 3.79 -0.81 -7.21
CA TRP A 239 4.89 -1.53 -7.84
C TRP A 239 4.53 -2.98 -8.16
N GLU A 240 5.31 -3.55 -9.05
CA GLU A 240 5.11 -4.92 -9.55
C GLU A 240 6.37 -5.73 -9.34
N ARG A 241 6.19 -7.01 -9.00
CA ARG A 241 7.29 -7.96 -9.01
C ARG A 241 7.57 -8.35 -10.44
N ASP A 242 8.79 -8.13 -10.88
CA ASP A 242 9.28 -8.70 -12.12
C ASP A 242 9.15 -10.23 -12.01
N ARG A 243 8.11 -10.83 -12.60
CA ARG A 243 7.96 -12.29 -12.62
C ARG A 243 9.15 -12.76 -13.43
N PRO A 244 10.13 -13.45 -12.82
CA PRO A 244 11.29 -13.86 -13.56
C PRO A 244 10.77 -14.74 -14.69
N PHE A 245 11.24 -14.45 -15.90
CA PHE A 245 11.16 -15.28 -17.09
C PHE A 245 11.30 -16.81 -16.81
N LEU A 246 11.89 -17.19 -15.66
CA LEU A 246 11.91 -18.52 -15.06
C LEU A 246 10.55 -19.20 -14.85
N ASP A 247 9.48 -18.55 -14.38
CA ASP A 247 8.19 -19.26 -14.19
C ASP A 247 7.55 -19.62 -15.54
N ARG A 248 7.70 -18.75 -16.55
CA ARG A 248 7.36 -19.07 -17.95
C ARG A 248 8.29 -20.15 -18.51
N MET A 249 9.58 -20.14 -18.16
CA MET A 249 10.52 -21.19 -18.57
C MET A 249 10.21 -22.54 -17.91
N PHE A 250 9.85 -22.61 -16.63
CA PHE A 250 9.48 -23.83 -15.94
C PHE A 250 8.17 -24.40 -16.48
N PHE A 251 7.19 -23.55 -16.78
CA PHE A 251 5.95 -23.97 -17.42
C PHE A 251 6.21 -24.48 -18.85
N ASN A 252 7.02 -23.78 -19.64
CA ASN A 252 7.39 -24.23 -20.99
C ASN A 252 8.28 -25.49 -20.98
N PHE A 253 9.12 -25.66 -19.97
CA PHE A 253 10.00 -26.82 -19.82
C PHE A 253 9.19 -28.07 -19.43
N THR A 254 8.26 -27.95 -18.49
CA THR A 254 7.35 -29.05 -18.12
C THR A 254 6.40 -29.41 -19.26
N LEU A 255 5.83 -28.44 -19.97
CA LEU A 255 5.01 -28.71 -21.16
C LEU A 255 5.82 -29.38 -22.28
N GLY A 256 7.07 -28.93 -22.49
CA GLY A 256 8.00 -29.51 -23.46
C GLY A 256 8.36 -30.96 -23.14
N GLN A 257 8.59 -31.30 -21.87
CA GLN A 257 8.84 -32.67 -21.44
C GLN A 257 7.62 -33.58 -21.60
N ILE A 258 6.42 -33.09 -21.30
CA ILE A 258 5.17 -33.82 -21.51
C ILE A 258 4.93 -34.08 -22.99
N LEU A 259 5.14 -33.08 -23.85
CA LEU A 259 5.05 -33.22 -25.31
C LEU A 259 6.06 -34.23 -25.86
N LEU A 260 7.32 -34.19 -25.41
CA LEU A 260 8.34 -35.16 -25.79
C LEU A 260 7.98 -36.60 -25.36
N ALA A 261 7.47 -36.77 -24.14
CA ALA A 261 7.03 -38.08 -23.65
C ALA A 261 5.84 -38.62 -24.46
N ALA A 262 4.86 -37.78 -24.78
CA ALA A 262 3.73 -38.15 -25.64
C ALA A 262 4.19 -38.53 -27.05
N LEU A 263 5.14 -37.78 -27.63
CA LEU A 263 5.66 -38.03 -28.96
C LEU A 263 6.47 -39.34 -29.02
N ALA A 264 7.26 -39.62 -27.99
CA ALA A 264 7.98 -40.89 -27.84
C ALA A 264 7.00 -42.08 -27.77
N LEU A 265 5.90 -41.95 -27.02
CA LEU A 265 4.86 -42.97 -26.94
C LEU A 265 4.22 -43.24 -28.31
N ILE A 266 3.88 -42.18 -29.04
CA ILE A 266 3.29 -42.29 -30.40
C ILE A 266 4.24 -43.02 -31.35
N ILE A 267 5.54 -42.70 -31.30
CA ILE A 267 6.56 -43.37 -32.13
C ILE A 267 6.65 -44.86 -31.80
N VAL A 268 6.66 -45.23 -30.51
CA VAL A 268 6.70 -46.63 -30.08
C VAL A 268 5.47 -47.40 -30.59
N VAL A 269 4.28 -46.81 -30.49
CA VAL A 269 3.05 -47.42 -30.99
C VAL A 269 3.11 -47.60 -32.51
N LEU A 270 3.56 -46.59 -33.26
CA LEU A 270 3.71 -46.68 -34.72
C LEU A 270 4.69 -47.78 -35.13
N LEU A 271 5.84 -47.88 -34.46
CA LEU A 271 6.82 -48.93 -34.70
C LEU A 271 6.25 -50.32 -34.41
N ALA A 272 5.47 -50.48 -33.34
CA ALA A 272 4.81 -51.75 -33.04
C ALA A 272 3.80 -52.15 -34.13
N VAL A 273 2.96 -51.20 -34.58
CA VAL A 273 1.98 -51.46 -35.66
C VAL A 273 2.69 -51.83 -36.97
N LEU A 274 3.76 -51.12 -37.34
CA LEU A 274 4.55 -51.41 -38.54
C LEU A 274 5.20 -52.79 -38.47
N SER A 275 5.75 -53.16 -37.32
CA SER A 275 6.36 -54.47 -37.06
C SER A 275 5.35 -55.60 -37.25
N ILE A 276 4.15 -55.46 -36.66
CA ILE A 276 3.06 -56.42 -36.81
C ILE A 276 2.63 -56.56 -38.27
N ARG A 277 2.50 -55.44 -39.00
CA ARG A 277 2.17 -55.46 -40.43
C ARG A 277 3.25 -56.18 -41.26
N PHE A 278 4.52 -55.94 -40.97
CA PHE A 278 5.63 -56.57 -41.67
C PHE A 278 5.66 -58.08 -41.47
N VAL A 279 5.49 -58.54 -40.23
CA VAL A 279 5.41 -59.98 -39.90
C VAL A 279 4.23 -60.64 -40.60
N ARG A 280 3.03 -60.01 -40.58
CA ARG A 280 1.84 -60.52 -41.27
C ARG A 280 2.04 -60.61 -42.80
N LYS A 281 2.72 -59.62 -43.40
CA LYS A 281 3.02 -59.61 -44.84
C LYS A 281 4.03 -60.72 -45.22
N LYS A 282 5.02 -60.98 -44.37
CA LYS A 282 6.00 -62.05 -44.56
C LYS A 282 5.35 -63.44 -44.45
N ARG A 283 4.45 -63.64 -43.47
CA ARG A 283 3.68 -64.88 -43.29
C ARG A 283 2.80 -65.20 -44.52
N LYS A 284 2.06 -64.21 -45.03
CA LYS A 284 1.24 -64.35 -46.26
C LYS A 284 2.06 -64.65 -47.52
N ARG A 285 3.34 -64.26 -47.59
CA ARG A 285 4.23 -64.65 -48.70
C ARG A 285 4.76 -66.07 -48.55
N SER A 286 4.99 -66.54 -47.32
CA SER A 286 5.42 -67.92 -47.05
C SER A 286 4.33 -68.94 -47.36
N ASP A 287 3.06 -68.61 -47.12
CA ASP A 287 1.93 -69.51 -47.38
C ASP A 287 1.56 -69.62 -48.88
N LYS A 288 2.18 -68.82 -49.75
CA LYS A 288 2.03 -68.90 -51.22
C LYS A 288 3.13 -69.71 -51.91
N VAL A 289 4.08 -70.26 -51.16
CA VAL A 289 5.23 -71.06 -51.69
C VAL A 289 5.09 -72.54 -51.33
N LYS A 290 3.89 -72.97 -50.94
CA LYS A 290 3.49 -74.38 -50.88
C LYS A 290 2.37 -74.61 -51.88
#